data_AF-A0A157SPU3-F1
#
_entry.id   AF-A0A157SPU3-F1
#
_cell.length_a   1.000
_cell.length_b   1.000
_cell.length_c   1.000
_cell.angle_alpha   90.00
_cell.angle_beta   90.00
_cell.angle_gamma   90.00
#
_symmetry.space_group_name_H-M   'P 1'
#
loop_
_entity.id
_entity.type
_entity.pdbx_description
1 polymer ?
#
loop_
_entity_poly.entity_id
_entity_poly.type
_entity_poly.pdbx_seq_one_letter_code
_entity_poly.pdbx_strand_id
1 'polypeptide(L)'
;MSMPDDSTASIPPAPGSIAGIGMDLIRVDRIERALARHGDRFARKILGAEELQKFHARRQRDPARGIRFLATRFAAKEAFSKAIGLGMRMPMTWTRVQALNAPGGRPVLVLSPELRAWYAERYGAAHVSLTDESDMAAAYVVVEHRPAAIAAGLAAAQRQHQGAAHGAP
;
A
#
# COMPACT_ATOMS: atom_id res chain seq x y z
N MET A 1 -17.21 28.69 34.63
CA MET A 1 -17.23 27.23 34.38
C MET A 1 -16.35 27.02 33.16
N SER A 2 -15.05 26.80 33.38
CA SER A 2 -14.05 26.73 32.31
C SER A 2 -14.12 25.37 31.63
N MET A 3 -14.20 25.38 30.29
CA MET A 3 -14.01 24.18 29.46
C MET A 3 -12.58 23.64 29.68
N PRO A 4 -12.37 22.32 29.77
CA PRO A 4 -11.02 21.77 29.73
C PRO A 4 -10.42 21.98 28.34
N ASP A 5 -9.14 22.34 28.36
CA ASP A 5 -8.24 22.55 27.22
C ASP A 5 -8.14 21.27 26.37
N ASP A 6 -8.55 21.36 25.10
CA ASP A 6 -8.49 20.25 24.13
C ASP A 6 -7.08 20.10 23.55
N SER A 7 -6.09 20.02 24.44
CA SER A 7 -4.71 19.72 24.07
C SER A 7 -4.55 18.21 23.89
N THR A 8 -5.21 17.63 22.88
CA THR A 8 -4.88 16.29 22.40
C THR A 8 -3.51 16.34 21.73
N ALA A 9 -2.45 16.33 22.55
CA ALA A 9 -1.09 16.11 22.10
C ALA A 9 -1.03 14.72 21.47
N SER A 10 -1.10 14.65 20.13
CA SER A 10 -0.96 13.39 19.42
C SER A 10 0.42 12.83 19.71
N ILE A 11 0.49 11.60 20.23
CA ILE A 11 1.76 10.91 20.47
C ILE A 11 2.51 10.81 19.14
N PRO A 12 3.74 11.35 19.04
CA PRO A 12 4.48 11.30 17.79
C PRO A 12 4.77 9.83 17.43
N PRO A 13 4.60 9.44 16.16
CA PRO A 13 4.88 8.08 15.72
C PRO A 13 6.32 7.69 16.04
N ALA A 14 6.50 6.59 16.78
CA ALA A 14 7.82 5.99 17.01
C ALA A 14 8.45 5.52 15.68
N PRO A 15 9.79 5.46 15.55
CA PRO A 15 10.41 4.83 14.39
C PRO A 15 9.93 3.37 14.27
N GLY A 16 9.38 3.01 13.10
CA GLY A 16 8.72 1.71 12.89
C GLY A 16 7.22 1.66 13.22
N SER A 17 6.58 2.80 13.48
CA SER A 17 5.13 2.87 13.70
C SER A 17 4.32 2.84 12.40
N ILE A 18 3.05 2.44 12.52
CA ILE A 18 2.10 2.32 11.42
C ILE A 18 1.58 3.70 11.02
N ALA A 19 1.76 4.08 9.75
CA ALA A 19 1.20 5.31 9.15
C ALA A 19 -0.22 5.13 8.65
N GLY A 20 -0.60 3.91 8.28
CA GLY A 20 -1.96 3.63 7.86
C GLY A 20 -2.22 2.15 7.68
N ILE A 21 -3.49 1.78 7.81
CA ILE A 21 -3.98 0.44 7.53
C ILE A 21 -5.10 0.52 6.50
N GLY A 22 -5.25 -0.54 5.73
CA GLY A 22 -6.38 -0.68 4.84
C GLY A 22 -6.79 -2.13 4.71
N MET A 23 -8.09 -2.35 4.69
CA MET A 23 -8.71 -3.65 4.46
C MET A 23 -9.78 -3.49 3.40
N ASP A 24 -9.92 -4.52 2.57
CA ASP A 24 -11.04 -4.64 1.66
C ASP A 24 -11.51 -6.10 1.55
N LEU A 25 -12.83 -6.28 1.50
CA LEU A 25 -13.49 -7.58 1.36
C LEU A 25 -14.46 -7.51 0.18
N ILE A 26 -14.31 -8.42 -0.77
CA ILE A 26 -15.01 -8.43 -2.03
C ILE A 26 -15.73 -9.76 -2.21
N ARG A 27 -17.03 -9.68 -2.54
CA ARG A 27 -17.76 -10.82 -3.07
C ARG A 27 -17.33 -11.11 -4.50
N VAL A 28 -16.91 -12.34 -4.77
CA VAL A 28 -16.38 -12.79 -6.08
C VAL A 28 -17.45 -12.66 -7.18
N ASP A 29 -18.72 -12.89 -6.85
CA ASP A 29 -19.85 -12.77 -7.77
C ASP A 29 -20.02 -11.35 -8.36
N ARG A 30 -19.65 -10.30 -7.62
CA ARG A 30 -19.67 -8.90 -8.10
C ARG A 30 -18.63 -8.69 -9.20
N ILE A 31 -17.45 -9.27 -9.02
CA ILE A 31 -16.36 -9.21 -10.00
C ILE A 31 -16.71 -10.03 -11.23
N GLU A 32 -17.28 -11.22 -11.03
CA GLU A 32 -17.77 -12.06 -12.12
C GLU A 32 -18.83 -11.34 -12.97
N ARG A 33 -19.87 -10.76 -12.34
CA ARG A 33 -20.91 -9.99 -13.06
C ARG A 33 -20.33 -8.80 -13.82
N ALA A 34 -19.40 -8.07 -13.22
CA ALA A 34 -18.76 -6.93 -13.88
C ALA A 34 -17.91 -7.38 -15.08
N LEU A 35 -17.15 -8.47 -14.93
CA LEU A 35 -16.35 -9.05 -15.99
C LEU A 35 -17.22 -9.63 -17.11
N ALA A 36 -18.35 -10.27 -16.79
CA ALA A 36 -19.30 -10.78 -17.78
C ALA A 36 -19.94 -9.64 -18.59
N ARG A 37 -20.27 -8.51 -17.94
CA ARG A 37 -20.90 -7.35 -18.58
C ARG A 37 -19.93 -6.56 -19.48
N HIS A 38 -18.70 -6.37 -19.04
CA HIS A 38 -17.76 -5.45 -19.67
C HIS A 38 -16.58 -6.15 -20.37
N GLY A 39 -16.47 -7.46 -20.20
CA GLY A 39 -15.39 -8.27 -20.73
C GLY A 39 -14.02 -7.78 -20.26
N ASP A 40 -13.04 -7.96 -21.14
CA ASP A 40 -11.64 -7.68 -20.84
C ASP A 40 -11.34 -6.20 -20.54
N ARG A 41 -12.23 -5.29 -20.99
CA ARG A 41 -12.13 -3.85 -20.68
C ARG A 41 -12.14 -3.60 -19.18
N PHE A 42 -12.93 -4.36 -18.42
CA PHE A 42 -12.98 -4.24 -16.96
C PHE A 42 -11.67 -4.70 -16.31
N ALA A 43 -11.13 -5.84 -16.74
CA ALA A 43 -9.84 -6.33 -16.27
C ALA A 43 -8.72 -5.32 -16.57
N ARG A 44 -8.66 -4.76 -17.78
CA ARG A 44 -7.66 -3.73 -18.18
C ARG A 44 -7.78 -2.41 -17.41
N LYS A 45 -8.99 -2.06 -16.97
CA LYS A 45 -9.19 -0.87 -16.11
C LYS A 45 -8.57 -1.07 -14.73
N ILE A 46 -8.59 -2.30 -14.21
CA ILE A 46 -8.17 -2.62 -12.85
C ILE A 46 -6.71 -3.05 -12.80
N LEU A 47 -6.30 -3.97 -13.65
CA LEU A 47 -5.01 -4.67 -13.58
C LEU A 47 -3.90 -3.87 -14.26
N GLY A 48 -2.72 -3.84 -13.65
CA GLY A 48 -1.51 -3.40 -14.33
C GLY A 48 -1.02 -4.44 -15.34
N ALA A 49 0.00 -4.10 -16.11
CA ALA A 49 0.45 -4.90 -17.25
C ALA A 49 0.83 -6.35 -16.89
N GLU A 50 1.59 -6.54 -15.81
CA GLU A 50 2.04 -7.88 -15.39
C GLU A 50 0.91 -8.68 -14.73
N GLU A 51 0.03 -7.99 -13.99
CA GLU A 51 -1.16 -8.64 -13.44
C GLU A 51 -2.11 -9.10 -14.54
N LEU A 52 -2.28 -8.31 -15.61
CA LEU A 52 -3.14 -8.64 -16.73
C LEU A 52 -2.64 -9.89 -17.47
N GLN A 53 -1.32 -9.99 -17.69
CA GLN A 53 -0.70 -11.20 -18.25
C GLN A 53 -0.99 -12.43 -17.38
N LYS A 54 -0.79 -12.32 -16.06
CA LYS A 54 -1.08 -13.40 -15.10
C LYS A 54 -2.56 -13.76 -15.08
N PHE A 55 -3.44 -12.76 -15.15
CA PHE A 55 -4.89 -12.96 -15.20
C PHE A 55 -5.29 -13.77 -16.43
N HIS A 56 -4.81 -13.40 -17.61
CA HIS A 56 -5.11 -14.15 -18.84
C HIS A 56 -4.63 -15.59 -18.75
N ALA A 57 -3.39 -15.82 -18.33
CA ALA A 57 -2.84 -17.16 -18.18
C ALA A 57 -3.63 -18.02 -17.18
N ARG A 58 -4.00 -17.44 -16.02
CA ARG A 58 -4.81 -18.15 -15.02
C ARG A 58 -6.22 -18.43 -15.52
N ARG A 59 -6.87 -17.46 -16.14
CA ARG A 59 -8.24 -17.58 -16.65
C ARG A 59 -8.35 -18.60 -17.78
N GLN A 60 -7.34 -18.66 -18.66
CA GLN A 60 -7.27 -19.69 -19.71
C GLN A 60 -7.18 -21.10 -19.13
N ARG A 61 -6.43 -21.27 -18.04
CA ARG A 61 -6.28 -22.57 -17.36
C ARG A 61 -7.51 -22.95 -16.52
N ASP A 62 -8.08 -21.98 -15.82
CA ASP A 62 -9.24 -22.14 -14.95
C ASP A 62 -9.97 -20.79 -14.82
N PRO A 63 -11.17 -20.64 -15.43
CA PRO A 63 -11.91 -19.40 -15.39
C PRO A 63 -12.22 -18.89 -13.98
N ALA A 64 -12.57 -19.79 -13.05
CA ALA A 64 -12.92 -19.43 -11.67
C ALA A 64 -11.69 -18.90 -10.91
N ARG A 65 -10.52 -19.53 -11.08
CA ARG A 65 -9.25 -19.00 -10.54
C ARG A 65 -8.88 -17.66 -11.16
N GLY A 66 -9.18 -17.44 -12.44
CA GLY A 66 -9.02 -16.14 -13.09
C GLY A 66 -9.87 -15.04 -12.43
N ILE A 67 -11.13 -15.33 -12.13
CA ILE A 67 -12.04 -14.39 -11.46
C ILE A 67 -11.57 -14.10 -10.04
N ARG A 68 -11.23 -15.13 -9.24
CA ARG A 68 -10.68 -14.94 -7.88
C ARG A 68 -9.37 -14.16 -7.89
N PHE A 69 -8.51 -14.39 -8.88
CA PHE A 69 -7.31 -13.58 -9.07
C PHE A 69 -7.66 -12.10 -9.29
N LEU A 70 -8.58 -11.77 -10.20
CA LEU A 70 -9.03 -10.39 -10.40
C LEU A 70 -9.63 -9.79 -9.12
N ALA A 71 -10.43 -10.57 -8.38
CA ALA A 71 -11.04 -10.13 -7.12
C ALA A 71 -10.01 -9.79 -6.04
N THR A 72 -8.99 -10.63 -5.84
CA THR A 72 -7.91 -10.34 -4.88
C THR A 72 -7.11 -9.10 -5.29
N ARG A 73 -6.92 -8.83 -6.59
CA ARG A 73 -6.26 -7.61 -7.05
C ARG A 73 -7.10 -6.37 -6.85
N PHE A 74 -8.41 -6.48 -7.04
CA PHE A 74 -9.33 -5.40 -6.68
C PHE A 74 -9.22 -5.06 -5.20
N ALA A 75 -9.35 -6.06 -4.32
CA ALA A 75 -9.25 -5.89 -2.87
C ALA A 75 -7.90 -5.31 -2.44
N ALA A 76 -6.78 -5.82 -3.00
CA ALA A 76 -5.44 -5.34 -2.69
C ALA A 76 -5.27 -3.84 -2.96
N LYS A 77 -5.82 -3.37 -4.08
CA LYS A 77 -5.68 -1.99 -4.53
C LYS A 77 -6.56 -1.06 -3.72
N GLU A 78 -7.77 -1.48 -3.35
CA GLU A 78 -8.62 -0.73 -2.42
C GLU A 78 -8.03 -0.68 -1.01
N ALA A 79 -7.51 -1.79 -0.51
CA ALA A 79 -6.82 -1.83 0.78
C ALA A 79 -5.61 -0.89 0.78
N PHE A 80 -4.78 -0.91 -0.27
CA PHE A 80 -3.66 0.02 -0.39
C PHE A 80 -4.12 1.49 -0.48
N SER A 81 -5.16 1.78 -1.28
CA SER A 81 -5.69 3.14 -1.45
C SER A 81 -6.19 3.74 -0.13
N LYS A 82 -6.79 2.91 0.73
CA LYS A 82 -7.23 3.26 2.08
C LYS A 82 -6.04 3.49 3.02
N ALA A 83 -5.05 2.59 2.99
CA ALA A 83 -3.87 2.67 3.85
C ALA A 83 -3.04 3.96 3.62
N ILE A 84 -3.02 4.48 2.39
CA ILE A 84 -2.34 5.75 2.05
C ILE A 84 -3.26 6.98 2.10
N GLY A 85 -4.51 6.82 2.54
CA GLY A 85 -5.46 7.93 2.74
C GLY A 85 -5.99 8.63 1.47
N LEU A 86 -5.67 8.14 0.26
CA LEU A 86 -6.11 8.76 -0.99
C LEU A 86 -7.48 8.25 -1.48
N GLY A 87 -7.77 6.97 -1.23
CA GLY A 87 -8.77 6.27 -2.03
C GLY A 87 -8.34 6.18 -3.50
N MET A 88 -9.30 5.96 -4.42
CA MET A 88 -9.04 5.94 -5.87
C MET A 88 -9.01 7.35 -6.48
N ARG A 89 -8.18 8.23 -5.92
CA ARG A 89 -7.98 9.61 -6.37
C ARG A 89 -6.51 9.85 -6.70
N MET A 90 -6.27 10.70 -7.70
CA MET A 90 -4.91 11.02 -8.16
C MET A 90 -4.02 11.46 -6.99
N PRO A 91 -2.75 11.01 -6.95
CA PRO A 91 -2.05 10.23 -7.97
C PRO A 91 -2.32 8.72 -7.97
N MET A 92 -3.13 8.21 -7.04
CA MET A 92 -3.52 6.81 -6.96
C MET A 92 -4.57 6.47 -8.02
N THR A 93 -4.29 5.43 -8.80
CA THR A 93 -5.23 4.82 -9.75
C THR A 93 -5.04 3.31 -9.76
N TRP A 94 -6.03 2.60 -10.26
CA TRP A 94 -6.03 1.14 -10.34
C TRP A 94 -4.76 0.54 -10.93
N THR A 95 -4.32 1.03 -12.10
CA THR A 95 -3.19 0.44 -12.82
C THR A 95 -1.82 0.91 -12.31
N ARG A 96 -1.77 1.96 -11.48
CA ARG A 96 -0.53 2.49 -10.90
C ARG A 96 0.00 1.70 -9.71
N VAL A 97 -0.76 0.75 -9.22
CA VAL A 97 -0.31 -0.24 -8.24
C VAL A 97 -0.63 -1.63 -8.76
N GLN A 98 0.32 -2.55 -8.61
CA GLN A 98 0.14 -3.96 -8.90
C GLN A 98 0.40 -4.78 -7.64
N ALA A 99 -0.44 -5.77 -7.35
CA ALA A 99 -0.14 -6.78 -6.34
C ALA A 99 0.43 -8.03 -7.03
N LEU A 100 1.74 -8.24 -6.87
CA LEU A 100 2.48 -9.34 -7.47
C LEU A 100 3.00 -10.27 -6.38
N ASN A 101 3.82 -11.24 -6.76
CA ASN A 101 4.49 -12.16 -5.83
C ASN A 101 5.99 -12.04 -6.06
N ALA A 102 6.74 -11.91 -4.97
CA ALA A 102 8.20 -12.07 -4.97
C ALA A 102 8.59 -13.51 -5.38
N PRO A 103 9.86 -13.80 -5.71
CA PRO A 103 10.29 -15.15 -6.09
C PRO A 103 9.92 -16.25 -5.08
N GLY A 104 9.91 -15.92 -3.78
CA GLY A 104 9.48 -16.83 -2.70
C GLY A 104 7.95 -16.92 -2.50
N GLY A 105 7.13 -16.42 -3.42
CA GLY A 105 5.67 -16.47 -3.35
C GLY A 105 5.02 -15.40 -2.47
N ARG A 106 5.78 -14.69 -1.62
CA ARG A 106 5.25 -13.60 -0.77
C ARG A 106 4.62 -12.50 -1.63
N PRO A 107 3.38 -12.06 -1.34
CA PRO A 107 2.75 -10.96 -2.07
C PRO A 107 3.47 -9.63 -1.81
N VAL A 108 3.55 -8.78 -2.84
CA VAL A 108 4.19 -7.46 -2.80
C VAL A 108 3.41 -6.45 -3.63
N LEU A 109 3.48 -5.17 -3.25
CA LEU A 109 2.93 -4.07 -4.03
C LEU A 109 4.04 -3.43 -4.89
N VAL A 110 3.77 -3.29 -6.19
CA VAL A 110 4.66 -2.65 -7.15
C VAL A 110 3.98 -1.39 -7.68
N LEU A 111 4.58 -0.24 -7.43
CA LEU A 111 4.04 1.06 -7.79
C LEU A 111 4.64 1.56 -9.10
N SER A 112 3.82 2.21 -9.93
CA SER A 112 4.31 2.94 -11.11
C SER A 112 5.28 4.05 -10.70
N PRO A 113 6.15 4.53 -11.60
CA PRO A 113 7.11 5.59 -11.28
C PRO A 113 6.47 6.84 -10.63
N GLU A 114 5.32 7.28 -11.12
CA GLU A 114 4.63 8.49 -10.64
C GLU A 114 4.07 8.29 -9.23
N LEU A 115 3.37 7.17 -8.99
CA LEU A 115 2.83 6.86 -7.67
C LEU A 115 3.94 6.57 -6.67
N ARG A 116 5.02 5.92 -7.11
CA ARG A 116 6.20 5.63 -6.30
C ARG A 116 6.91 6.90 -5.83
N ALA A 117 7.07 7.89 -6.71
CA ALA A 117 7.67 9.17 -6.34
C ALA A 117 6.86 9.88 -5.25
N TRP A 118 5.54 9.98 -5.44
CA TRP A 118 4.63 10.55 -4.44
C TRP A 118 4.62 9.75 -3.12
N TYR A 119 4.62 8.42 -3.20
CA TYR A 119 4.57 7.53 -2.03
C TYR A 119 5.87 7.62 -1.21
N ALA A 120 7.02 7.57 -1.88
CA ALA A 120 8.33 7.52 -1.24
C ALA A 120 8.56 8.75 -0.35
N GLU A 121 8.01 9.90 -0.72
CA GLU A 121 8.02 11.17 0.04
C GLU A 121 7.32 11.12 1.41
N ARG A 122 6.41 10.18 1.60
CA ARG A 122 5.42 10.20 2.70
C ARG A 122 5.49 8.98 3.59
N TYR A 123 5.75 7.81 3.02
CA TYR A 123 5.57 6.53 3.68
C TYR A 123 6.83 5.66 3.66
N GLY A 124 6.86 4.70 4.59
CA GLY A 124 7.85 3.63 4.67
C GLY A 124 7.42 2.39 3.88
N ALA A 125 7.77 1.21 4.37
CA ALA A 125 7.39 -0.04 3.71
C ALA A 125 5.85 -0.22 3.68
N ALA A 126 5.36 -0.84 2.60
CA ALA A 126 3.98 -1.31 2.50
C ALA A 126 3.96 -2.85 2.52
N HIS A 127 3.25 -3.40 3.48
CA HIS A 127 3.05 -4.83 3.64
C HIS A 127 1.65 -5.20 3.17
N VAL A 128 1.54 -6.27 2.40
CA VAL A 128 0.24 -6.73 1.89
C VAL A 128 0.06 -8.21 2.19
N SER A 129 -1.16 -8.59 2.55
CA SER A 129 -1.60 -9.97 2.66
C SER A 129 -2.90 -10.13 1.88
N LEU A 130 -3.03 -11.25 1.14
CA LEU A 130 -4.16 -11.56 0.28
C LEU A 130 -4.69 -12.93 0.63
N THR A 131 -6.01 -13.08 0.62
CA THR A 131 -6.67 -14.37 0.80
C THR A 131 -7.93 -14.42 -0.07
N ASP A 132 -8.26 -15.60 -0.56
CA ASP A 132 -9.51 -15.85 -1.27
C ASP A 132 -10.08 -17.20 -0.89
N GLU A 133 -11.40 -17.26 -0.93
CA GLU A 133 -12.23 -18.46 -0.85
C GLU A 133 -13.13 -18.50 -2.11
N SER A 134 -13.93 -19.54 -2.27
CA SER A 134 -14.82 -19.70 -3.43
C SER A 134 -15.70 -18.47 -3.73
N ASP A 135 -16.23 -17.77 -2.72
CA ASP A 135 -17.22 -16.69 -2.85
C ASP A 135 -16.71 -15.30 -2.42
N MET A 136 -15.53 -15.23 -1.80
CA MET A 136 -14.96 -14.04 -1.17
C MET A 136 -13.47 -13.88 -1.48
N ALA A 137 -13.02 -12.63 -1.57
CA ALA A 137 -11.61 -12.28 -1.61
C ALA A 137 -11.34 -11.11 -0.67
N ALA A 138 -10.24 -11.17 0.08
CA ALA A 138 -9.87 -10.13 1.02
C ALA A 138 -8.39 -9.73 0.86
N ALA A 139 -8.11 -8.48 1.21
CA ALA A 139 -6.76 -7.98 1.30
C ALA A 139 -6.58 -7.08 2.52
N TYR A 140 -5.39 -7.15 3.09
CA TYR A 140 -4.94 -6.32 4.21
C TYR A 140 -3.64 -5.64 3.80
N VAL A 141 -3.55 -4.35 4.09
CA VAL A 141 -2.35 -3.55 3.85
C VAL A 141 -1.99 -2.79 5.12
N VAL A 142 -0.72 -2.83 5.48
CA VAL A 142 -0.12 -2.00 6.53
C VAL A 142 0.98 -1.16 5.92
N VAL A 143 0.93 0.14 6.12
CA VAL A 143 1.93 1.09 5.67
C VAL A 143 2.64 1.65 6.89
N GLU A 144 3.97 1.60 6.89
CA GLU A 144 4.79 2.18 7.94
C GLU A 144 4.98 3.68 7.71
N HIS A 145 5.24 4.44 8.78
CA HIS A 145 5.80 5.78 8.64
C HIS A 145 7.15 5.71 7.93
N ARG A 146 7.42 6.73 7.13
CA ARG A 146 8.78 6.94 6.64
C ARG A 146 9.71 6.97 7.86
N PRO A 147 10.82 6.20 7.88
CA PRO A 147 11.78 6.29 8.96
C PRO A 147 12.19 7.76 9.12
N ALA A 148 12.00 8.32 10.31
CA ALA A 148 12.62 9.60 10.64
C ALA A 148 14.12 9.44 10.35
N ALA A 149 14.74 10.42 9.69
CA ALA A 149 16.17 10.37 9.44
C ALA A 149 16.92 10.45 10.78
N ILE A 150 17.08 9.32 11.47
CA ILE A 150 17.96 9.16 12.63
C ILE A 150 19.40 9.18 12.08
N ALA A 151 19.84 10.31 11.53
CA ALA A 151 21.18 10.45 10.97
C ALA A 151 21.71 11.90 10.93
N ALA A 152 20.86 12.92 11.05
CA ALA A 152 21.34 14.31 11.13
C ALA A 152 21.59 14.78 12.58
N GLY A 153 20.86 14.23 13.56
CA GLY A 153 20.93 14.68 14.96
C GLY A 153 22.16 14.18 15.73
N LEU A 154 22.58 12.92 15.51
CA LEU A 154 23.75 12.36 16.21
C LEU A 154 25.07 12.97 15.75
N ALA A 155 25.21 13.32 14.46
CA ALA A 155 26.39 14.00 13.93
C ALA A 155 26.47 15.50 14.31
N ALA A 156 25.35 16.13 14.68
CA ALA A 156 25.31 17.50 15.19
C ALA A 156 25.69 17.56 16.68
N ALA A 157 25.18 16.61 17.48
CA ALA A 157 25.53 16.48 18.90
C ALA A 157 27.02 16.13 19.11
N GLN A 158 27.61 15.31 18.24
CA GLN A 158 29.05 14.97 18.32
C GLN A 158 29.98 16.12 17.89
N ARG A 159 29.52 17.04 17.03
CA ARG A 159 30.29 18.24 16.63
C ARG A 159 30.23 19.36 17.67
N GLN A 160 29.13 19.50 18.39
CA GLN A 160 29.01 20.47 19.48
C GLN A 160 29.83 20.09 20.72
N HIS A 161 30.06 18.79 20.97
CA HIS A 161 30.97 18.36 22.03
C HIS A 161 32.47 18.43 21.67
N GLN A 162 32.84 18.28 20.38
CA GLN A 162 34.23 18.42 19.95
C GLN A 162 34.67 19.89 19.74
N GLY A 163 33.74 20.82 19.48
CA GLY A 163 34.04 22.25 19.36
C GLY A 163 34.25 22.99 20.69
N ALA A 164 33.77 22.45 21.82
CA ALA A 164 33.88 23.08 23.14
C ALA A 164 35.20 22.74 23.86
N ALA A 165 35.97 21.76 23.38
CA ALA A 165 37.19 21.28 24.04
C ALA A 165 38.50 21.92 23.53
N HIS A 166 38.44 22.90 22.62
CA HIS A 166 39.63 23.55 22.03
C HIS A 166 39.63 25.08 22.10
N GLY A 167 38.78 25.67 22.95
CA GLY A 167 38.71 27.12 23.12
C GLY A 167 38.75 27.56 24.58
N ALA A 168 39.97 27.65 25.13
CA ALA A 168 40.43 28.63 26.14
C ALA A 168 41.59 28.07 26.98
N PRO A 169 42.51 28.93 27.43
CA PRO A 169 43.64 29.53 26.69
C PRO A 169 44.94 28.70 26.76
#